data_AF-A0A9E4EHZ6-F1
#
_entry.id   AF-A0A9E4EHZ6-F1
#
_cell.length_a   1.000
_cell.length_b   1.000
_cell.length_c   1.000
_cell.angle_alpha   90.00
_cell.angle_beta   90.00
_cell.angle_gamma   90.00
#
_symmetry.space_group_name_H-M   'P 1'
#
loop_
_entity.id
_entity.type
_entity.pdbx_description
1 polymer ?
#
loop_
_entity_poly.entity_id
_entity_poly.type
_entity_poly.pdbx_seq_one_letter_code
_entity_poly.pdbx_strand_id
1 'polypeptide(L)'
;MIDALGLKRLYEDELEAAARPGGGDSRHGRRMFRALLKASRPLAPCRLEQAKAWVWSDLHLGHENIIRYTDRPFADAEAMDSALYHEWEETVGEDDALIFVGDIAMRRAVGEHTWERIRNGRGAAKYLVVGNHDLTGGGGLRVDGFDQTGSVMLVDGDPPLAFTHIPLKSVPEGCVNVHGHTHDEPPRPTSHINVSVEQLGYRPVALDRIRALAKEIVAGSHPPGTTTMERLVAIGG
;
A
#
# COMPACT_ATOMS: atom_id res chain seq x y z
N MET A 1 15.96 -15.76 -8.26
CA MET A 1 15.28 -14.49 -7.93
C MET A 1 13.81 -14.65 -8.26
N ILE A 2 12.92 -14.12 -7.42
CA ILE A 2 11.47 -14.19 -7.66
C ILE A 2 11.10 -13.26 -8.83
N ASP A 3 10.19 -13.69 -9.70
CA ASP A 3 9.60 -12.84 -10.75
C ASP A 3 8.18 -12.42 -10.35
N ALA A 4 7.56 -11.53 -11.13
CA ALA A 4 6.22 -11.02 -10.83
C ALA A 4 5.14 -12.13 -10.75
N LEU A 5 5.28 -13.19 -11.56
CA LEU A 5 4.36 -14.34 -11.53
C LEU A 5 4.59 -15.22 -10.29
N GLY A 6 5.83 -15.38 -9.87
CA GLY A 6 6.23 -16.06 -8.64
C GLY A 6 5.71 -15.32 -7.40
N LEU A 7 5.86 -14.00 -7.37
CA LEU A 7 5.30 -13.16 -6.30
C LEU A 7 3.78 -13.29 -6.23
N LYS A 8 3.11 -13.27 -7.39
CA LYS A 8 1.66 -13.52 -7.46
C LYS A 8 1.29 -14.87 -6.86
N ARG A 9 1.94 -15.96 -7.27
CA ARG A 9 1.63 -17.31 -6.76
C ARG A 9 1.81 -17.39 -5.24
N LEU A 10 2.93 -16.87 -4.73
CA LEU A 10 3.18 -16.79 -3.30
C LEU A 10 2.05 -16.04 -2.56
N TYR A 11 1.65 -14.88 -3.08
CA TYR A 11 0.59 -14.09 -2.46
C TYR A 11 -0.77 -14.80 -2.51
N GLU A 12 -1.08 -15.49 -3.61
CA GLU A 12 -2.30 -16.30 -3.74
C GLU A 12 -2.33 -17.45 -2.73
N ASP A 13 -1.23 -18.18 -2.55
CA ASP A 13 -1.14 -19.27 -1.57
C ASP A 13 -1.43 -18.77 -0.13
N GLU A 14 -0.91 -17.60 0.23
CA GLU A 14 -1.14 -16.99 1.54
C GLU A 14 -2.59 -16.50 1.70
N LEU A 15 -3.17 -15.88 0.66
CA LEU A 15 -4.57 -15.46 0.65
C LEU A 15 -5.52 -16.66 0.73
N GLU A 16 -5.22 -17.75 0.03
CA GLU A 16 -5.97 -19.00 0.10
C GLU A 16 -5.95 -19.57 1.52
N ALA A 17 -4.78 -19.60 2.17
CA ALA A 17 -4.66 -20.04 3.55
C ALA A 17 -5.50 -19.18 4.50
N ALA A 18 -5.47 -17.84 4.34
CA ALA A 18 -6.25 -16.90 5.15
C ALA A 18 -7.76 -16.99 4.89
N ALA A 19 -8.17 -17.37 3.68
CA ALA A 19 -9.58 -17.53 3.31
C ALA A 19 -10.27 -18.79 3.90
N ARG A 20 -9.49 -19.75 4.46
CA ARG A 20 -10.01 -21.02 4.99
C ARG A 20 -10.82 -20.84 6.28
N PRO A 21 -11.92 -21.61 6.46
CA PRO A 21 -12.61 -21.66 7.75
C PRO A 21 -11.67 -22.09 8.88
N GLY A 22 -11.81 -21.48 10.07
CA GLY A 22 -10.99 -21.82 11.25
C GLY A 22 -9.65 -21.09 11.38
N GLY A 23 -9.23 -20.32 10.38
CA GLY A 23 -7.95 -19.58 10.37
C GLY A 23 -7.91 -18.27 11.17
N GLY A 24 -8.69 -18.13 12.25
CA GLY A 24 -8.72 -16.93 13.10
C GLY A 24 -9.52 -15.74 12.55
N ASP A 25 -9.67 -15.62 11.23
CA ASP A 25 -10.34 -14.47 10.61
C ASP A 25 -11.87 -14.47 10.69
N SER A 26 -12.45 -13.27 10.66
CA SER A 26 -13.90 -13.12 10.61
C SER A 26 -14.49 -13.65 9.29
N ARG A 27 -15.80 -13.94 9.27
CA ARG A 27 -16.49 -14.32 8.02
C ARG A 27 -16.33 -13.24 6.94
N HIS A 28 -16.30 -11.97 7.36
CA HIS A 28 -16.07 -10.83 6.48
C HIS A 28 -14.64 -10.83 5.93
N GLY A 29 -13.62 -10.97 6.78
CA GLY A 29 -12.21 -11.04 6.38
C GLY A 29 -11.94 -12.16 5.37
N ARG A 30 -12.46 -13.37 5.64
CA ARG A 30 -12.37 -14.49 4.68
C ARG A 30 -13.02 -14.22 3.33
N ARG A 31 -14.09 -13.43 3.29
CA ARG A 31 -14.73 -13.02 2.03
C ARG A 31 -13.86 -12.01 1.27
N MET A 32 -13.17 -11.14 2.00
CA MET A 32 -12.27 -10.15 1.44
C MET A 32 -11.00 -10.79 0.84
N PHE A 33 -10.37 -11.76 1.51
CA PHE A 33 -9.25 -12.50 0.90
C PHE A 33 -9.66 -13.22 -0.39
N ARG A 34 -10.87 -13.80 -0.43
CA ARG A 34 -11.41 -14.42 -1.66
C ARG A 34 -11.65 -13.41 -2.78
N ALA A 35 -11.99 -12.17 -2.44
CA ALA A 35 -12.14 -11.12 -3.44
C ALA A 35 -10.78 -10.76 -4.06
N LEU A 36 -9.75 -10.58 -3.23
CA LEU A 36 -8.38 -10.35 -3.67
C LEU A 36 -7.85 -11.50 -4.54
N LEU A 37 -8.06 -12.75 -4.12
CA LEU A 37 -7.66 -13.92 -4.90
C LEU A 37 -8.26 -13.91 -6.32
N LYS A 38 -9.55 -13.58 -6.45
CA LYS A 38 -10.22 -13.48 -7.77
C LYS A 38 -9.70 -12.34 -8.63
N ALA A 39 -9.31 -11.23 -8.00
CA ALA A 39 -8.77 -10.06 -8.68
C ALA A 39 -7.27 -10.16 -8.97
N SER A 40 -6.62 -11.23 -8.47
CA SER A 40 -5.18 -11.30 -8.37
C SER A 40 -4.48 -11.31 -9.74
N ARG A 41 -3.58 -10.36 -9.93
CA ARG A 41 -2.76 -10.20 -11.13
C ARG A 41 -1.51 -9.37 -10.82
N PRO A 42 -0.37 -9.60 -11.48
CA PRO A 42 0.77 -8.72 -11.35
C PRO A 42 0.48 -7.38 -12.03
N LEU A 43 1.00 -6.30 -11.44
CA LEU A 43 1.12 -5.00 -12.08
C LEU A 43 2.51 -4.90 -12.73
N ALA A 44 2.59 -4.29 -13.91
CA ALA A 44 3.84 -4.09 -14.66
C ALA A 44 4.16 -2.59 -14.72
N PRO A 45 4.98 -2.07 -13.79
CA PRO A 45 5.11 -0.63 -13.60
C PRO A 45 6.10 0.00 -14.60
N CYS A 46 5.69 0.07 -15.87
CA CYS A 46 6.54 0.42 -17.02
C CYS A 46 7.14 1.84 -17.01
N ARG A 47 6.77 2.74 -16.09
CA ARG A 47 7.27 4.13 -16.03
C ARG A 47 7.96 4.50 -14.70
N LEU A 48 8.10 3.57 -13.75
CA LEU A 48 8.70 3.92 -12.45
C LEU A 48 10.17 4.33 -12.54
N GLU A 49 10.90 3.89 -13.56
CA GLU A 49 12.32 4.24 -13.73
C GLU A 49 12.55 5.56 -14.48
N GLN A 50 11.48 6.16 -15.02
CA GLN A 50 11.56 7.35 -15.89
C GLN A 50 11.16 8.65 -15.17
N ALA A 51 10.65 8.55 -13.94
CA ALA A 51 10.15 9.67 -13.15
C ALA A 51 10.46 9.45 -11.66
N LYS A 52 10.40 10.51 -10.87
CA LYS A 52 10.38 10.34 -9.41
C LYS A 52 9.09 9.63 -9.04
N ALA A 53 9.18 8.67 -8.12
CA ALA A 53 8.04 7.90 -7.68
C ALA A 53 7.77 8.11 -6.19
N TRP A 54 6.49 8.17 -5.84
CA TRP A 54 6.01 8.32 -4.47
C TRP A 54 5.13 7.14 -4.08
N VAL A 55 5.09 6.81 -2.80
CA VAL A 55 4.41 5.63 -2.27
C VAL A 55 3.64 5.98 -1.00
N TRP A 56 2.44 5.45 -0.88
CA TRP A 56 1.63 5.44 0.34
C TRP A 56 0.47 4.45 0.23
N SER A 57 -0.26 4.24 1.31
CA SER A 57 -1.32 3.23 1.42
C SER A 57 -2.38 3.64 2.43
N ASP A 58 -3.54 2.97 2.38
CA ASP A 58 -4.57 3.04 3.43
C ASP A 58 -5.15 4.44 3.61
N LEU A 59 -5.37 5.18 2.51
CA LEU A 59 -5.95 6.51 2.59
C LEU A 59 -7.33 6.46 3.25
N HIS A 60 -8.13 5.43 2.95
CA HIS A 60 -9.48 5.26 3.48
C HIS A 60 -10.35 6.52 3.35
N LEU A 61 -10.32 7.15 2.18
CA LEU A 61 -11.11 8.36 1.90
C LEU A 61 -12.60 8.13 2.23
N GLY A 62 -13.18 9.08 2.95
CA GLY A 62 -14.56 9.04 3.44
C GLY A 62 -14.84 8.06 4.57
N HIS A 63 -13.83 7.42 5.18
CA HIS A 63 -14.03 6.38 6.19
C HIS A 63 -14.04 6.93 7.63
N GLU A 64 -15.14 7.50 8.11
CA GLU A 64 -15.25 8.08 9.47
C GLU A 64 -14.75 7.14 10.60
N ASN A 65 -15.04 5.84 10.51
CA ASN A 65 -14.66 4.89 11.56
C ASN A 65 -13.15 4.62 11.64
N ILE A 66 -12.38 4.82 10.56
CA ILE A 66 -10.93 4.55 10.57
C ILE A 66 -10.20 5.49 11.53
N ILE A 67 -10.71 6.71 11.67
CA ILE A 67 -10.14 7.74 12.53
C ILE A 67 -10.08 7.24 13.97
N ARG A 68 -11.18 6.69 14.48
CA ARG A 68 -11.23 6.14 15.84
C ARG A 68 -10.56 4.77 15.97
N TYR A 69 -10.48 4.02 14.88
CA TYR A 69 -9.91 2.67 14.90
C TYR A 69 -8.38 2.69 15.00
N THR A 70 -7.74 3.71 14.42
CA THR A 70 -6.28 3.85 14.29
C THR A 70 -5.77 5.17 14.89
N ASP A 71 -6.60 5.81 15.73
CA ASP A 71 -6.32 7.09 16.39
C ASP A 71 -5.77 8.18 15.44
N ARG A 72 -6.34 8.29 14.23
CA ARG A 72 -5.92 9.32 13.27
C ARG A 72 -6.23 10.71 13.82
N PRO A 73 -5.35 11.71 13.63
CA PRO A 73 -5.46 13.03 14.25
C PRO A 73 -6.43 13.96 13.48
N PHE A 74 -7.61 13.47 13.09
CA PHE A 74 -8.60 14.23 12.34
C PHE A 74 -9.94 14.25 13.08
N ALA A 75 -10.66 15.36 12.94
CA ALA A 75 -11.96 15.52 13.60
C ALA A 75 -13.05 14.64 12.97
N ASP A 76 -12.99 14.49 11.64
CA ASP A 76 -13.95 13.75 10.81
C ASP A 76 -13.30 13.35 9.48
N ALA A 77 -14.03 12.57 8.68
CA ALA A 77 -13.56 12.09 7.38
C ALA A 77 -13.30 13.23 6.37
N GLU A 78 -14.04 14.34 6.43
CA GLU A 78 -13.84 15.46 5.50
C GLU A 78 -12.51 16.18 5.77
N ALA A 79 -12.20 16.40 7.05
CA ALA A 79 -10.92 16.96 7.49
C ALA A 79 -9.75 16.04 7.12
N MET A 80 -9.92 14.72 7.32
CA MET A 80 -8.92 13.72 6.93
C MET A 80 -8.67 13.71 5.43
N ASP A 81 -9.73 13.59 4.62
CA ASP A 81 -9.64 13.57 3.17
C ASP A 81 -8.94 14.84 2.66
N SER A 82 -9.35 16.01 3.17
CA SER A 82 -8.76 17.30 2.79
C SER A 82 -7.27 17.37 3.10
N ALA A 83 -6.86 16.90 4.28
CA ALA A 83 -5.45 16.85 4.68
C ALA A 83 -4.65 15.89 3.78
N LEU A 84 -5.15 14.68 3.52
CA LEU A 84 -4.48 13.70 2.67
C LEU A 84 -4.30 14.22 1.23
N TYR A 85 -5.32 14.87 0.67
CA TYR A 85 -5.20 15.48 -0.65
C TYR A 85 -4.22 16.66 -0.66
N HIS A 86 -4.19 17.47 0.40
CA HIS A 86 -3.21 18.55 0.51
C HIS A 86 -1.79 18.00 0.53
N GLU A 87 -1.52 16.99 1.36
CA GLU A 87 -0.22 16.33 1.47
C GLU A 87 0.21 15.67 0.15
N TRP A 88 -0.72 15.07 -0.59
CA TRP A 88 -0.49 14.58 -1.94
C TRP A 88 -0.08 15.72 -2.88
N GLU A 89 -0.91 16.75 -3.01
CA GLU A 89 -0.69 17.86 -3.95
C GLU A 89 0.60 18.63 -3.63
N GLU A 90 0.96 18.80 -2.35
CA GLU A 90 2.20 19.48 -1.97
C GLU A 90 3.47 18.64 -2.23
N THR A 91 3.34 17.32 -2.31
CA THR A 91 4.49 16.40 -2.35
C THR A 91 4.78 15.87 -3.76
N VAL A 92 3.75 15.49 -4.49
CA VAL A 92 3.87 14.82 -5.80
C VAL A 92 3.86 15.87 -6.91
N GLY A 93 4.84 15.83 -7.82
CA GLY A 93 4.87 16.70 -9.01
C GLY A 93 3.93 16.23 -10.12
N GLU A 94 3.69 17.09 -11.12
CA GLU A 94 2.84 16.74 -12.27
C GLU A 94 3.42 15.57 -13.09
N ASP A 95 4.74 15.52 -13.27
CA ASP A 95 5.44 14.50 -14.05
C ASP A 95 5.81 13.23 -13.24
N ASP A 96 5.51 13.21 -11.94
CA ASP A 96 5.91 12.12 -11.05
C ASP A 96 5.00 10.89 -11.20
N ALA A 97 5.47 9.74 -10.72
CA ALA A 97 4.66 8.54 -10.54
C ALA A 97 4.17 8.42 -9.09
N LEU A 98 3.00 7.84 -8.90
CA LEU A 98 2.42 7.59 -7.58
C LEU A 98 1.92 6.14 -7.48
N ILE A 99 2.41 5.44 -6.46
CA ILE A 99 2.03 4.07 -6.12
C ILE A 99 1.16 4.12 -4.87
N PHE A 100 -0.05 3.60 -5.01
CA PHE A 100 -0.96 3.36 -3.90
C PHE A 100 -0.92 1.89 -3.54
N VAL A 101 -0.68 1.56 -2.27
CA VAL A 101 -0.57 0.17 -1.78
C VAL A 101 -1.88 -0.30 -1.13
N GLY A 102 -3.01 0.12 -1.69
CA GLY A 102 -4.34 -0.41 -1.40
C GLY A 102 -5.18 0.44 -0.44
N ASP A 103 -6.46 0.07 -0.36
CA ASP A 103 -7.48 0.62 0.54
C ASP A 103 -7.66 2.14 0.42
N ILE A 104 -8.02 2.56 -0.79
CA ILE A 104 -8.10 3.96 -1.19
C ILE A 104 -9.28 4.68 -0.55
N ALA A 105 -10.46 4.06 -0.56
CA ALA A 105 -11.69 4.76 -0.16
C ALA A 105 -12.81 3.83 0.32
N MET A 106 -13.65 4.33 1.23
CA MET A 106 -14.84 3.62 1.70
C MET A 106 -16.07 3.98 0.85
N ARG A 107 -16.41 3.11 -0.11
CA ARG A 107 -17.48 3.32 -1.13
C ARG A 107 -18.78 3.99 -0.66
N ARG A 108 -19.25 3.76 0.58
CA ARG A 108 -20.53 4.37 1.02
C ARG A 108 -20.43 5.89 1.22
N ALA A 109 -19.22 6.42 1.33
CA ALA A 109 -18.94 7.82 1.58
C ALA A 109 -18.30 8.56 0.39
N VAL A 110 -17.91 7.84 -0.67
CA VAL A 110 -17.25 8.42 -1.86
C VAL A 110 -18.00 8.12 -3.15
N GLY A 111 -17.74 8.91 -4.19
CA GLY A 111 -18.41 8.81 -5.49
C GLY A 111 -17.53 9.33 -6.63
N GLU A 112 -18.14 9.68 -7.77
CA GLU A 112 -17.40 10.09 -8.98
C GLU A 112 -16.46 11.27 -8.72
N HIS A 113 -16.84 12.23 -7.87
CA HIS A 113 -15.97 13.35 -7.52
C HIS A 113 -14.61 12.90 -6.94
N THR A 114 -14.60 11.84 -6.14
CA THR A 114 -13.37 11.23 -5.60
C THR A 114 -12.52 10.66 -6.74
N TRP A 115 -13.14 9.96 -7.70
CA TRP A 115 -12.44 9.37 -8.83
C TRP A 115 -11.91 10.41 -9.80
N GLU A 116 -12.68 11.47 -10.06
CA GLU A 116 -12.22 12.64 -10.82
C GLU A 116 -11.01 13.28 -10.15
N ARG A 117 -11.04 13.44 -8.82
CA ARG A 117 -9.92 14.00 -8.07
C ARG A 117 -8.69 13.09 -8.12
N ILE A 118 -8.86 11.77 -8.01
CA ILE A 118 -7.73 10.83 -8.16
C ILE A 118 -7.18 10.87 -9.58
N ARG A 119 -8.05 10.87 -10.59
CA ARG A 119 -7.67 10.85 -12.01
C ARG A 119 -6.89 12.13 -12.39
N ASN A 120 -7.39 13.28 -11.97
CA ASN A 120 -6.87 14.60 -12.34
C ASN A 120 -5.86 15.19 -11.35
N GLY A 121 -5.69 14.62 -10.15
CA GLY A 121 -4.68 15.03 -9.18
C GLY A 121 -3.26 14.78 -9.69
N ARG A 122 -2.26 15.34 -8.99
CA ARG A 122 -0.86 15.26 -9.40
C ARG A 122 -0.34 13.82 -9.55
N GLY A 123 0.65 13.68 -10.42
CA GLY A 123 1.23 12.40 -10.82
C GLY A 123 0.76 11.98 -12.21
N ALA A 124 1.69 11.98 -13.17
CA ALA A 124 1.49 11.59 -14.56
C ALA A 124 1.24 10.08 -14.74
N ALA A 125 1.56 9.28 -13.72
CA ALA A 125 1.26 7.85 -13.69
C ALA A 125 0.81 7.42 -12.29
N LYS A 126 -0.37 6.80 -12.19
CA LYS A 126 -0.98 6.35 -10.93
C LYS A 126 -1.19 4.85 -10.96
N TYR A 127 -0.51 4.15 -10.05
CA TYR A 127 -0.52 2.69 -9.93
C TYR A 127 -1.21 2.28 -8.63
N LEU A 128 -2.13 1.31 -8.70
CA LEU A 128 -2.76 0.74 -7.51
C LEU A 128 -2.38 -0.74 -7.34
N VAL A 129 -1.70 -1.03 -6.23
CA VAL A 129 -1.61 -2.37 -5.65
C VAL A 129 -2.85 -2.57 -4.78
N VAL A 130 -3.83 -3.26 -5.34
CA VAL A 130 -5.21 -3.35 -4.86
C VAL A 130 -5.28 -3.96 -3.46
N GLY A 131 -5.95 -3.25 -2.55
CA GLY A 131 -6.31 -3.71 -1.22
C GLY A 131 -7.66 -4.41 -1.15
N ASN A 132 -7.97 -4.98 0.01
CA ASN A 132 -9.23 -5.71 0.16
C ASN A 132 -10.47 -4.81 0.17
N HIS A 133 -10.37 -3.58 0.66
CA HIS A 133 -11.48 -2.63 0.68
C HIS A 133 -11.71 -1.97 -0.69
N ASP A 134 -10.72 -2.05 -1.59
CA ASP A 134 -10.85 -1.62 -2.99
C ASP A 134 -11.74 -2.56 -3.83
N LEU A 135 -12.09 -3.74 -3.29
CA LEU A 135 -12.80 -4.78 -4.03
C LEU A 135 -14.22 -5.02 -3.52
N THR A 136 -15.12 -5.32 -4.46
CA THR A 136 -16.39 -5.94 -4.16
C THR A 136 -16.16 -7.34 -3.62
N GLY A 137 -17.11 -7.87 -2.84
CA GLY A 137 -17.01 -9.27 -2.41
C GLY A 137 -17.08 -10.28 -3.56
N GLY A 138 -17.34 -9.82 -4.79
CA GLY A 138 -17.24 -10.62 -6.02
C GLY A 138 -15.86 -10.55 -6.71
N GLY A 139 -14.96 -9.66 -6.27
CA GLY A 139 -13.64 -9.43 -6.88
C GLY A 139 -13.58 -8.30 -7.91
N GLY A 140 -14.70 -7.62 -8.20
CA GLY A 140 -14.68 -6.42 -9.06
C GLY A 140 -14.17 -5.20 -8.30
N LEU A 141 -13.41 -4.32 -8.96
CA LEU A 141 -12.92 -3.04 -8.41
C LEU A 141 -14.07 -2.11 -8.00
N ARG A 142 -13.87 -1.38 -6.91
CA ARG A 142 -14.76 -0.34 -6.38
C ARG A 142 -14.19 1.06 -6.50
N VAL A 143 -12.93 1.16 -6.90
CA VAL A 143 -12.15 2.39 -6.99
C VAL A 143 -11.74 2.61 -8.45
N ASP A 144 -11.51 3.86 -8.81
CA ASP A 144 -11.17 4.26 -10.18
C ASP A 144 -10.18 5.46 -10.17
N GLY A 145 -9.65 5.82 -11.34
CA GLY A 145 -8.70 6.93 -11.53
C GLY A 145 -7.23 6.49 -11.63
N PHE A 146 -6.96 5.20 -11.82
CA PHE A 146 -5.61 4.63 -11.90
C PHE A 146 -5.28 4.12 -13.31
N ASP A 147 -4.05 4.35 -13.76
CA ASP A 147 -3.57 3.90 -15.08
C ASP A 147 -3.39 2.37 -15.12
N GLN A 148 -2.95 1.79 -14.00
CA GLN A 148 -2.89 0.34 -13.84
C GLN A 148 -3.26 -0.08 -12.42
N THR A 149 -3.84 -1.27 -12.34
CA THR A 149 -4.26 -1.89 -11.08
C THR A 149 -3.86 -3.37 -11.08
N GLY A 150 -3.34 -3.87 -9.96
CA GLY A 150 -2.96 -5.28 -9.77
C GLY A 150 -2.87 -5.62 -8.29
N SER A 151 -2.80 -6.89 -7.91
CA SER A 151 -2.74 -7.31 -6.49
C SER A 151 -1.31 -7.39 -5.96
N VAL A 152 -0.33 -7.50 -6.85
CA VAL A 152 1.09 -7.54 -6.52
C VAL A 152 1.87 -6.69 -7.52
N MET A 153 2.95 -6.07 -7.07
CA MET A 153 3.91 -5.39 -7.95
C MET A 153 5.33 -5.73 -7.49
N LEU A 154 6.16 -6.19 -8.42
CA LEU A 154 7.58 -6.40 -8.15
C LEU A 154 8.35 -5.25 -8.81
N VAL A 155 9.19 -4.59 -8.03
CA VAL A 155 10.08 -3.53 -8.52
C VAL A 155 11.51 -4.01 -8.35
N ASP A 156 12.22 -4.10 -9.47
CA ASP A 156 13.61 -4.54 -9.51
C ASP A 156 14.53 -3.55 -8.78
N GLY A 157 15.68 -4.07 -8.35
CA GLY A 157 16.67 -3.34 -7.57
C GLY A 157 17.49 -4.29 -6.70
N ASP A 158 18.34 -3.70 -5.85
CA ASP A 158 19.12 -4.44 -4.86
C ASP A 158 18.94 -3.76 -3.49
N PRO A 159 18.08 -4.29 -2.59
CA PRO A 159 17.22 -5.47 -2.81
C PRO A 159 15.99 -5.18 -3.70
N PRO A 160 15.36 -6.22 -4.30
CA PRO A 160 14.05 -6.10 -4.93
C PRO A 160 12.96 -5.75 -3.92
N LEU A 161 11.97 -4.96 -4.36
CA LEU A 161 10.81 -4.57 -3.56
C LEU A 161 9.56 -5.31 -4.03
N ALA A 162 8.94 -6.07 -3.12
CA ALA A 162 7.67 -6.75 -3.35
C ALA A 162 6.54 -5.94 -2.72
N PHE A 163 5.67 -5.35 -3.53
CA PHE A 163 4.51 -4.61 -3.07
C PHE A 163 3.28 -5.52 -3.02
N THR A 164 2.66 -5.59 -1.85
CA THR A 164 1.38 -6.26 -1.60
C THR A 164 0.62 -5.42 -0.58
N HIS A 165 -0.70 -5.24 -0.75
CA HIS A 165 -1.46 -4.49 0.27
C HIS A 165 -1.43 -5.22 1.62
N ILE A 166 -1.82 -6.49 1.63
CA ILE A 166 -1.73 -7.34 2.82
C ILE A 166 -0.27 -7.84 2.92
N PRO A 167 0.39 -7.71 4.07
CA PRO A 167 1.78 -8.12 4.21
C PRO A 167 1.96 -9.62 3.97
N LEU A 168 3.05 -9.96 3.28
CA LEU A 168 3.47 -11.35 3.11
C LEU A 168 3.87 -11.95 4.46
N LYS A 169 3.45 -13.19 4.73
CA LYS A 169 3.90 -13.96 5.88
C LYS A 169 5.33 -14.44 5.71
N SER A 170 5.71 -14.83 4.50
CA SER A 170 7.06 -15.27 4.17
C SER A 170 7.63 -14.46 3.02
N VAL A 171 8.39 -13.42 3.34
CA VAL A 171 9.08 -12.59 2.34
C VAL A 171 10.20 -13.41 1.71
N PRO A 172 10.31 -13.47 0.36
CA PRO A 172 11.42 -14.15 -0.31
C PRO A 172 12.78 -13.64 0.16
N GLU A 173 13.75 -14.55 0.25
CA GLU A 173 15.12 -14.20 0.67
C GLU A 173 15.71 -13.10 -0.22
N GLY A 174 16.32 -12.10 0.41
CA GLY A 174 16.90 -10.94 -0.26
C GLY A 174 15.88 -9.92 -0.79
N CYS A 175 14.58 -10.13 -0.60
CA CYS A 175 13.53 -9.16 -0.93
C CYS A 175 13.05 -8.40 0.31
N VAL A 176 12.46 -7.23 0.08
CA VAL A 176 11.74 -6.46 1.11
C VAL A 176 10.29 -6.30 0.69
N ASN A 177 9.35 -6.57 1.61
CA ASN A 177 7.93 -6.40 1.35
C ASN A 177 7.47 -5.00 1.77
N VAL A 178 7.00 -4.23 0.80
CA VAL A 178 6.37 -2.92 1.02
C VAL A 178 4.86 -3.13 1.08
N HIS A 179 4.22 -2.80 2.19
CA HIS A 179 2.82 -3.14 2.42
C HIS A 179 2.04 -2.05 3.13
N GLY A 180 0.72 -2.19 3.15
CA GLY A 180 -0.20 -1.38 3.95
C GLY A 180 -0.95 -2.26 4.94
N HIS A 181 -2.27 -2.10 5.02
CA HIS A 181 -3.25 -2.96 5.68
C HIS A 181 -3.18 -3.00 7.22
N THR A 182 -1.99 -2.90 7.78
CA THR A 182 -1.75 -3.06 9.21
C THR A 182 -1.73 -1.73 9.95
N HIS A 183 -1.90 -0.60 9.27
CA HIS A 183 -2.05 0.72 9.89
C HIS A 183 -0.95 1.01 10.93
N ASP A 184 -1.34 1.34 12.15
CA ASP A 184 -0.52 1.62 13.33
C ASP A 184 -0.13 0.36 14.12
N GLU A 185 -0.40 -0.85 13.61
CA GLU A 185 0.10 -2.08 14.22
C GLU A 185 1.62 -2.02 14.44
N PRO A 186 2.12 -2.64 15.52
CA PRO A 186 3.55 -2.68 15.81
C PRO A 186 4.38 -3.17 14.61
N PRO A 187 5.60 -2.62 14.42
CA PRO A 187 6.47 -3.01 13.32
C PRO A 187 6.67 -4.52 13.22
N ARG A 188 6.47 -5.05 12.02
CA ARG A 188 6.69 -6.45 11.64
C ARG A 188 8.20 -6.76 11.54
N PRO A 189 8.60 -8.04 11.39
CA PRO A 189 9.99 -8.44 11.20
C PRO A 189 10.76 -7.58 10.20
N THR A 190 12.09 -7.64 10.26
CA THR A 190 13.00 -6.71 9.58
C THR A 190 12.75 -6.56 8.08
N SER A 191 12.19 -7.55 7.38
CA SER A 191 11.95 -7.54 5.93
C SER A 191 10.69 -6.82 5.45
N HIS A 192 9.97 -6.11 6.33
CA HIS A 192 8.76 -5.36 6.00
C HIS A 192 8.94 -3.84 6.12
N ILE A 193 8.29 -3.10 5.22
CA ILE A 193 8.12 -1.65 5.29
C ILE A 193 6.63 -1.36 5.19
N ASN A 194 6.04 -0.86 6.28
CA ASN A 194 4.64 -0.46 6.32
C ASN A 194 4.51 0.99 5.82
N VAL A 195 3.74 1.19 4.74
CA VAL A 195 3.50 2.48 4.08
C VAL A 195 2.05 2.96 4.26
N SER A 196 1.31 2.41 5.22
CA SER A 196 0.03 2.99 5.68
C SER A 196 0.25 4.45 6.10
N VAL A 197 -0.72 5.32 5.82
CA VAL A 197 -0.59 6.77 6.09
C VAL A 197 -0.20 7.10 7.54
N GLU A 198 -0.65 6.31 8.51
CA GLU A 198 -0.31 6.44 9.94
C GLU A 198 1.19 6.29 10.18
N GLN A 199 1.85 5.40 9.42
CA GLN A 199 3.27 5.13 9.52
C GLN A 199 4.13 6.17 8.81
N LEU A 200 3.55 6.99 7.94
CA LEU A 200 4.24 7.95 7.08
C LEU A 200 4.04 9.41 7.50
N GLY A 201 3.31 9.65 8.60
CA GLY A 201 2.91 11.01 8.97
C GLY A 201 1.94 11.64 7.96
N TYR A 202 1.10 10.81 7.34
CA TYR A 202 0.04 11.20 6.40
C TYR A 202 0.54 11.86 5.09
N ARG A 203 1.81 11.64 4.72
CA ARG A 203 2.41 12.16 3.49
C ARG A 203 2.98 11.04 2.61
N PRO A 204 2.86 11.12 1.27
CA PRO A 204 3.55 10.21 0.37
C PRO A 204 5.08 10.23 0.59
N VAL A 205 5.72 9.07 0.57
CA VAL A 205 7.17 8.96 0.70
C VAL A 205 7.82 8.61 -0.65
N ALA A 206 8.96 9.22 -0.95
CA ALA A 206 9.70 8.92 -2.16
C ALA A 206 10.17 7.46 -2.19
N LEU A 207 10.01 6.80 -3.33
CA LEU A 207 10.43 5.41 -3.56
C LEU A 207 11.92 5.22 -3.28
N ASP A 208 12.76 6.21 -3.56
CA ASP A 208 14.20 6.15 -3.29
C ASP A 208 14.52 6.05 -1.79
N ARG A 209 13.70 6.68 -0.93
CA ARG A 209 13.85 6.53 0.52
C ARG A 209 13.43 5.14 0.98
N ILE A 210 12.38 4.57 0.38
CA ILE A 210 12.00 3.17 0.62
C ILE A 210 13.12 2.22 0.18
N ARG A 211 13.76 2.47 -0.97
CA ARG A 211 14.91 1.68 -1.46
C ARG A 211 16.11 1.78 -0.51
N ALA A 212 16.43 2.97 -0.03
CA ALA A 212 17.49 3.16 0.97
C ALA A 212 17.20 2.37 2.25
N LEU A 213 15.97 2.48 2.75
CA LEU A 213 15.52 1.72 3.92
C LEU A 213 15.60 0.20 3.70
N ALA A 214 15.20 -0.27 2.52
CA ALA A 214 15.28 -1.68 2.15
C ALA A 214 16.72 -2.21 2.15
N LYS A 215 17.70 -1.41 1.74
CA LYS A 215 19.13 -1.78 1.82
C LYS A 215 19.57 -1.97 3.26
N GLU A 216 19.20 -1.05 4.16
CA GLU A 216 19.56 -1.15 5.57
C GLU A 216 18.84 -2.31 6.29
N ILE A 217 17.62 -2.65 5.86
CA ILE A 217 16.91 -3.86 6.28
C ILE A 217 17.74 -5.11 5.98
N VAL A 218 18.16 -5.26 4.72
CA VAL A 218 18.89 -6.44 4.27
C VAL A 218 20.29 -6.49 4.87
N ALA A 219 20.90 -5.34 5.13
CA ALA A 219 22.17 -5.22 5.85
C ALA A 219 22.07 -5.48 7.37
N GLY A 220 20.85 -5.62 7.92
CA GLY A 220 20.63 -5.85 9.35
C GLY A 220 20.95 -4.63 10.23
N SER A 221 20.93 -3.42 9.66
CA SER A 221 21.41 -2.19 10.32
C SER A 221 20.37 -1.48 11.18
N HIS A 222 19.17 -2.04 11.34
CA HIS A 222 18.07 -1.40 12.06
C HIS A 222 17.68 -2.09 13.36
N PRO A 223 17.49 -1.34 14.46
CA PRO A 223 16.96 -1.90 15.69
C PRO A 223 15.51 -2.37 15.48
N PRO A 224 15.15 -3.57 15.98
CA PRO A 224 13.78 -4.06 15.91
C PRO A 224 12.83 -3.13 16.68
N GLY A 225 11.57 -3.04 16.21
CA GLY A 225 10.52 -2.29 16.90
C GLY A 225 10.45 -0.79 16.57
N THR A 226 11.15 -0.32 15.53
CA THR A 226 11.03 1.06 15.03
C THR A 226 10.03 1.17 13.88
N THR A 227 9.21 2.22 13.89
CA THR A 227 8.23 2.56 12.85
C THR A 227 8.90 2.93 11.53
N THR A 228 8.16 2.88 10.42
CA THR A 228 8.71 3.27 9.11
C THR A 228 9.27 4.70 9.14
N MET A 229 8.57 5.66 9.76
CA MET A 229 9.05 7.04 9.81
C MET A 229 10.27 7.26 10.68
N GLU A 230 10.37 6.61 11.85
CA GLU A 230 11.59 6.69 12.67
C GLU A 230 12.81 6.23 11.88
N ARG A 231 12.64 5.16 11.10
CA ARG A 231 13.69 4.60 10.24
C ARG A 231 14.01 5.50 9.06
N LEU A 232 13.00 6.05 8.39
CA LEU A 232 13.17 6.99 7.29
C LEU A 232 13.86 8.29 7.74
N VAL A 233 13.59 8.78 8.95
CA VAL A 233 14.25 9.95 9.55
C VAL A 233 15.73 9.65 9.82
N ALA A 234 16.06 8.46 10.33
CA ALA A 234 17.44 8.06 10.61
C ALA A 234 18.34 8.04 9.36
N ILE A 235 17.77 7.74 8.19
CA ILE A 235 18.47 7.70 6.89
C ILE A 235 18.75 9.12 6.34
N GLY A 236 18.03 10.14 6.82
CA GLY A 236 18.06 11.50 6.30
C GLY A 236 18.86 12.53 7.12
N GLY A 237 19.79 12.07 7.98
CA GLY A 237 20.71 12.90 8.75
C GLY A 237 22.04 13.17 8.05
#